data_AF-A0A3C0ZQ04-F1
#
_entry.id   AF-A0A3C0ZQ04-F1
#
_cell.length_a   1.000
_cell.length_b   1.000
_cell.length_c   1.000
_cell.angle_alpha   90.00
_cell.angle_beta   90.00
_cell.angle_gamma   90.00
#
_symmetry.space_group_name_H-M   'P 1'
#
loop_
_entity.id
_entity.type
_entity.pdbx_description
1 polymer ?
#
loop_
_entity_poly.entity_id
_entity_poly.type
_entity_poly.pdbx_seq_one_letter_code
_entity_poly.pdbx_strand_id
1 'polypeptide(L)'
;SLSAVLKFRSGAVISYNMIWDAWDSVMPRLELYGTKATLVMADEDPNQGPNIFGGDTLVKNAETYRWKNMPRHEGDEDIPWEIAEVKHDFAATSFVTNDRGIGLIDIVHAIEEGRPCRASGAMALHMLEVSEAILISAKENRYVQVNTTFERPEAMPQRD
;
A
#
# COMPACT_ATOMS: atom_id res chain seq x y z
N SER A 1 2.14 -15.40 12.35
CA SER A 1 2.49 -14.20 11.55
C SER A 1 3.55 -14.56 10.52
N LEU A 2 3.77 -13.67 9.56
CA LEU A 2 4.82 -13.73 8.55
C LEU A 2 5.55 -12.39 8.56
N SER A 3 6.89 -12.43 8.50
CA SER A 3 7.72 -11.23 8.39
C SER A 3 8.76 -11.44 7.30
N ALA A 4 8.89 -10.49 6.38
CA ALA A 4 9.77 -10.58 5.24
C ALA A 4 10.38 -9.21 4.90
N VAL A 5 11.55 -9.24 4.26
CA VAL A 5 12.17 -8.06 3.64
C VAL A 5 12.19 -8.29 2.14
N LEU A 6 11.52 -7.43 1.39
CA LEU A 6 11.39 -7.51 -0.06
C LEU A 6 12.26 -6.43 -0.71
N LYS A 7 13.14 -6.81 -1.63
CA LYS A 7 13.94 -5.88 -2.43
C LYS A 7 13.39 -5.80 -3.85
N PHE A 8 12.95 -4.60 -4.24
CA PHE A 8 12.40 -4.33 -5.56
C PHE A 8 13.51 -4.04 -6.57
N ARG A 9 13.21 -4.21 -7.87
CA ARG A 9 14.13 -3.87 -8.97
C ARG A 9 14.62 -2.41 -8.92
N SER A 10 13.79 -1.49 -8.41
CA SER A 10 14.15 -0.08 -8.23
C SER A 10 15.19 0.17 -7.12
N GLY A 11 15.52 -0.85 -6.33
CA GLY A 11 16.35 -0.72 -5.12
C GLY A 11 15.55 -0.38 -3.86
N ALA A 12 14.25 -0.09 -3.97
CA ALA A 12 13.38 0.07 -2.81
C ALA A 12 13.31 -1.22 -1.99
N VAL A 13 13.25 -1.06 -0.66
CA VAL A 13 13.15 -2.17 0.29
C VAL A 13 11.88 -2.00 1.09
N ILE A 14 11.09 -3.07 1.19
CA ILE A 14 9.85 -3.10 1.97
C ILE A 14 10.00 -4.11 3.09
N SER A 15 9.72 -3.66 4.31
CA SER A 15 9.46 -4.54 5.46
C SER A 15 8.00 -4.94 5.42
N TYR A 16 7.75 -6.21 5.18
CA TYR A 16 6.41 -6.77 5.03
C TYR A 16 6.06 -7.63 6.24
N ASN A 17 4.95 -7.32 6.90
CA ASN A 17 4.46 -8.08 8.05
C ASN A 17 2.98 -8.43 7.83
N MET A 18 2.66 -9.72 7.94
CA MET A 18 1.29 -10.21 8.06
C MET A 18 1.08 -10.83 9.42
N ILE A 19 0.06 -10.38 10.14
CA ILE A 19 -0.25 -10.88 11.46
C ILE A 19 -1.70 -11.36 11.43
N TRP A 20 -1.89 -12.62 11.81
CA TRP A 20 -3.19 -13.21 12.09
C TRP A 20 -3.38 -13.23 13.62
N ASP A 21 -4.63 -13.25 14.08
CA ASP A 21 -5.00 -13.33 15.51
C ASP A 21 -4.44 -12.18 16.38
N ALA A 22 -4.32 -10.98 15.81
CA ALA A 22 -4.08 -9.76 16.57
C ALA A 22 -5.38 -9.23 17.17
N TRP A 23 -5.34 -8.75 18.41
CA TRP A 23 -6.48 -8.10 19.06
C TRP A 23 -6.71 -6.68 18.53
N ASP A 24 -5.63 -5.91 18.35
CA ASP A 24 -5.65 -4.52 17.87
C ASP A 24 -4.25 -4.13 17.35
N SER A 25 -4.15 -3.05 16.57
CA SER A 25 -2.88 -2.49 16.11
C SER A 25 -2.97 -1.01 15.73
N VAL A 26 -2.11 -0.21 16.37
CA VAL A 26 -1.85 1.20 16.02
C VAL A 26 -0.75 1.38 14.97
N MET A 27 -0.22 0.29 14.39
CA MET A 27 0.76 0.41 13.30
C MET A 27 0.06 0.84 12.01
N PRO A 28 0.67 1.74 11.22
CA PRO A 28 0.14 2.08 9.91
C PRO A 28 0.10 0.82 9.03
N ARG A 29 -0.92 0.71 8.19
CA ARG A 29 -1.06 -0.45 7.29
C ARG A 29 -0.06 -0.36 6.14
N LEU A 30 0.23 0.86 5.70
CA LEU A 30 1.26 1.14 4.72
C LEU A 30 1.93 2.48 5.05
N GLU A 31 3.25 2.47 5.11
CA GLU A 31 4.07 3.67 5.30
C GLU A 31 5.22 3.65 4.28
N LEU A 32 5.34 4.73 3.51
CA LEU A 32 6.32 4.87 2.45
C LEU A 32 7.22 6.07 2.72
N TYR A 33 8.52 5.82 2.73
CA TYR A 33 9.55 6.84 2.86
C TYR A 33 10.10 7.18 1.48
N GLY A 34 9.63 8.28 0.92
CA GLY A 34 10.06 8.78 -0.38
C GLY A 34 11.19 9.79 -0.27
N THR A 35 11.74 10.19 -1.41
CA THR A 35 12.75 11.25 -1.50
C THR A 35 12.18 12.66 -1.26
N LYS A 36 10.86 12.82 -1.34
CA LYS A 36 10.16 14.11 -1.19
C LYS A 36 9.31 14.22 0.08
N ALA A 37 8.77 13.09 0.52
CA ALA A 37 7.83 13.04 1.63
C ALA A 37 7.74 11.63 2.20
N THR A 38 7.26 11.55 3.44
CA THR A 38 6.72 10.34 4.04
C THR A 38 5.21 10.32 3.81
N LEU A 39 4.70 9.19 3.34
CA LEU A 39 3.27 8.90 3.17
C LEU A 39 2.87 7.81 4.14
N VAL A 40 1.75 8.01 4.83
CA VAL A 40 1.18 7.03 5.76
C VAL A 40 -0.28 6.80 5.38
N MET A 41 -0.63 5.55 5.10
CA MET A 41 -2.00 5.09 5.06
C MET A 41 -2.31 4.42 6.40
N ALA A 42 -3.01 5.16 7.25
CA ALA A 42 -3.61 4.62 8.46
C ALA A 42 -4.99 4.08 8.05
N ASP A 43 -5.23 2.78 8.24
CA ASP A 43 -6.62 2.30 8.22
C ASP A 43 -7.34 3.03 9.35
N GLU A 44 -8.53 3.54 9.07
CA GLU A 44 -9.46 3.92 10.12
C GLU A 44 -9.89 2.68 10.92
N ASP A 45 -10.51 2.88 12.09
CA ASP A 45 -11.21 1.82 12.84
C ASP A 45 -12.72 1.91 12.58
N PRO A 46 -13.24 1.34 11.49
CA PRO A 46 -14.65 1.44 11.15
C PRO A 46 -15.52 0.37 11.83
N ASN A 47 -15.01 -0.34 12.85
CA ASN A 47 -15.69 -1.49 13.50
C ASN A 47 -16.15 -2.59 12.51
N GLN A 48 -15.63 -2.56 11.27
CA GLN A 48 -15.97 -3.51 10.21
C GLN A 48 -14.82 -4.48 9.91
N GLY A 49 -13.65 -4.28 10.53
CA GLY A 49 -12.45 -5.09 10.39
C GLY A 49 -11.32 -4.38 9.65
N PRO A 50 -10.09 -4.91 9.72
CA PRO A 50 -8.90 -4.30 9.12
C PRO A 50 -8.82 -4.55 7.60
N ASN A 51 -7.81 -3.95 6.95
CA ASN A 51 -7.50 -4.08 5.52
C ASN A 51 -8.57 -3.45 4.62
N ILE A 52 -9.03 -2.26 4.99
CA ILE A 52 -9.99 -1.51 4.17
C ILE A 52 -9.25 -0.65 3.16
N PHE A 53 -8.05 -0.18 3.50
CA PHE A 53 -7.18 0.60 2.61
C PHE A 53 -7.86 1.87 2.07
N GLY A 54 -8.83 2.39 2.83
CA GLY A 54 -9.49 3.67 2.60
C GLY A 54 -9.09 4.70 3.66
N GLY A 55 -9.75 5.84 3.64
CA GLY A 55 -9.54 6.92 4.62
C GLY A 55 -8.38 7.84 4.25
N ASP A 56 -8.01 8.68 5.21
CA ASP A 56 -7.02 9.72 5.00
C ASP A 56 -5.62 9.14 4.74
N THR A 57 -5.03 9.55 3.62
CA THR A 57 -3.61 9.34 3.35
C THR A 57 -2.83 10.53 3.88
N LEU A 58 -2.01 10.30 4.91
CA LEU A 58 -1.27 11.35 5.59
C LEU A 58 0.10 11.59 4.95
N VAL A 59 0.53 12.84 4.88
CA VAL A 59 1.79 13.27 4.26
C VAL A 59 2.56 14.22 5.17
N LYS A 60 3.89 14.01 5.25
CA LYS A 60 4.86 14.95 5.82
C LYS A 60 6.03 15.11 4.86
N ASN A 61 6.50 16.34 4.68
CA ASN A 61 7.60 16.67 3.77
C ASN A 61 8.73 17.41 4.51
N ALA A 62 9.77 17.81 3.77
CA ALA A 62 10.94 18.49 4.32
C ALA A 62 10.62 19.84 4.99
N GLU A 63 9.48 20.46 4.70
CA GLU A 63 9.07 21.75 5.28
C GLU A 63 8.21 21.57 6.53
N THR A 64 7.52 20.43 6.65
CA THR A 64 6.54 20.17 7.72
C THR A 64 6.99 19.12 8.74
N TYR A 65 8.12 18.43 8.53
CA TYR A 65 8.62 17.45 9.50
C TYR A 65 9.20 18.09 10.75
N ARG A 66 8.88 17.51 11.92
CA ARG A 66 9.21 18.03 13.25
C ARG A 66 10.71 18.10 13.61
N TRP A 67 11.59 17.60 12.73
CA TRP A 67 13.05 17.57 12.95
C TRP A 67 13.82 18.46 11.97
N LYS A 68 13.13 19.39 11.27
CA LYS A 68 13.74 20.23 10.23
C LYS A 68 14.77 21.24 10.71
N ASN A 69 14.74 21.61 12.01
CA ASN A 69 15.64 22.60 12.61
C ASN A 69 16.42 22.00 13.79
N MET A 70 17.64 22.51 14.01
CA MET A 70 18.49 22.19 15.16
C MET A 70 19.14 23.49 15.70
N PRO A 71 18.74 24.00 16.88
CA PRO A 71 17.70 23.46 17.77
C PRO A 71 16.30 23.52 17.12
N ARG A 72 15.39 22.64 17.56
CA ARG A 72 13.99 22.66 17.11
C ARG A 72 13.35 23.99 17.48
N HIS A 73 12.56 24.57 16.58
CA HIS A 73 11.75 25.76 16.89
C HIS A 73 10.45 25.35 17.60
N GLU A 74 9.99 26.17 18.54
CA GLU A 74 8.71 25.95 19.22
C GLU A 74 7.57 25.86 18.20
N GLY A 75 6.75 24.81 18.31
CA GLY A 75 5.60 24.54 17.44
C GLY A 75 5.91 23.67 16.21
N ASP A 76 7.17 23.36 15.90
CA ASP A 76 7.51 22.44 14.79
C ASP A 76 6.95 21.01 15.03
N GLU A 77 6.77 20.60 16.29
CA GLU A 77 6.16 19.34 16.69
C GLU A 77 4.63 19.30 16.53
N ASP A 78 3.96 20.45 16.54
CA ASP A 78 2.50 20.58 16.53
C ASP A 78 1.95 20.78 15.12
N ILE A 79 2.81 20.99 14.12
CA ILE A 79 2.40 21.05 12.72
C ILE A 79 1.69 19.71 12.40
N PRO A 80 0.42 19.71 11.98
CA PRO A 80 -0.31 18.47 11.71
C PRO A 80 0.24 17.77 10.46
N TRP A 81 -0.11 16.49 10.31
CA TRP A 81 0.05 15.80 9.03
C TRP A 81 -0.91 16.41 8.01
N GLU A 82 -0.46 16.54 6.78
CA GLU A 82 -1.32 16.95 5.67
C GLU A 82 -2.10 15.75 5.17
N ILE A 83 -3.38 15.93 4.85
CA ILE A 83 -4.19 14.90 4.19
C ILE A 83 -3.98 15.05 2.69
N ALA A 84 -3.45 14.02 2.04
CA ALA A 84 -3.26 13.99 0.60
C ALA A 84 -4.61 14.03 -0.10
N GLU A 85 -4.71 14.83 -1.16
CA GLU A 85 -5.89 14.86 -2.01
C GLU A 85 -6.08 13.50 -2.71
N VAL A 86 -7.19 12.83 -2.43
CA VAL A 86 -7.59 11.60 -3.12
C VAL A 86 -8.56 11.95 -4.26
N LYS A 87 -8.10 11.77 -5.49
CA LYS A 87 -8.84 12.14 -6.72
C LYS A 87 -9.70 11.02 -7.32
N HIS A 88 -9.87 9.91 -6.59
CA HIS A 88 -10.59 8.72 -7.02
C HIS A 88 -11.67 8.33 -6.01
N ASP A 89 -12.69 7.62 -6.47
CA ASP A 89 -13.94 7.33 -5.75
C ASP A 89 -13.78 6.23 -4.69
N PHE A 90 -12.58 5.69 -4.54
CA PHE A 90 -12.30 4.42 -3.88
C PHE A 90 -11.55 4.62 -2.56
N ALA A 91 -12.00 5.59 -1.75
CA ALA A 91 -11.45 5.89 -0.43
C ALA A 91 -12.36 5.43 0.72
N ALA A 92 -13.38 4.62 0.42
CA ALA A 92 -14.39 4.19 1.38
C ALA A 92 -13.77 3.43 2.56
N THR A 93 -14.16 3.80 3.78
CA THR A 93 -13.67 3.19 5.03
C THR A 93 -14.65 2.16 5.59
N SER A 94 -15.58 1.64 4.78
CA SER A 94 -16.56 0.65 5.21
C SER A 94 -16.69 -0.46 4.19
N PHE A 95 -16.73 -1.73 4.61
CA PHE A 95 -17.05 -2.87 3.76
C PHE A 95 -18.42 -2.80 3.08
N VAL A 96 -19.37 -2.02 3.61
CA VAL A 96 -20.68 -1.79 2.99
C VAL A 96 -20.57 -0.98 1.71
N THR A 97 -19.65 -0.01 1.70
CA THR A 97 -19.35 0.85 0.56
C THR A 97 -18.01 0.51 -0.08
N ASN A 98 -17.33 -0.56 0.39
CA ASN A 98 -16.02 -0.95 -0.09
C ASN A 98 -16.16 -1.58 -1.46
N ASP A 99 -15.25 -1.15 -2.30
CA ASP A 99 -15.11 -1.41 -3.70
C ASP A 99 -14.59 -2.81 -4.03
N ARG A 100 -14.88 -3.83 -3.21
CA ARG A 100 -14.46 -5.22 -3.49
C ARG A 100 -14.99 -5.76 -4.85
N GLY A 101 -15.95 -5.06 -5.48
CA GLY A 101 -16.42 -5.30 -6.84
C GLY A 101 -15.64 -4.60 -7.97
N ILE A 102 -14.76 -3.63 -7.70
CA ILE A 102 -14.10 -2.85 -8.77
C ILE A 102 -13.21 -3.69 -9.66
N GLY A 103 -12.59 -4.74 -9.13
CA GLY A 103 -11.81 -5.66 -9.95
C GLY A 103 -12.67 -6.36 -10.99
N LEU A 104 -13.91 -6.72 -10.64
CA LEU A 104 -14.86 -7.31 -11.57
C LEU A 104 -15.36 -6.29 -12.59
N ILE A 105 -15.65 -5.05 -12.16
CA ILE A 105 -16.04 -3.96 -13.05
C ILE A 105 -14.92 -3.65 -14.07
N ASP A 106 -13.66 -3.56 -13.63
CA ASP A 106 -12.52 -3.37 -14.53
C ASP A 106 -12.35 -4.52 -15.52
N ILE A 107 -12.63 -5.77 -15.11
CA ILE A 107 -12.62 -6.92 -16.03
C ILE A 107 -13.68 -6.76 -17.13
N VAL A 108 -14.91 -6.35 -16.78
CA VAL A 108 -15.97 -6.14 -17.77
C VAL A 108 -15.57 -5.05 -18.76
N HIS A 109 -15.11 -3.88 -18.28
CA HIS A 109 -14.64 -2.80 -19.15
C HIS A 109 -13.43 -3.20 -19.99
N ALA A 110 -12.48 -3.96 -19.43
CA ALA A 110 -11.32 -4.44 -20.16
C ALA A 110 -11.71 -5.34 -21.35
N ILE A 111 -12.74 -6.17 -21.18
CA ILE A 111 -13.30 -7.01 -22.26
C ILE A 111 -13.94 -6.13 -23.35
N GLU A 112 -14.74 -5.13 -22.97
CA GLU A 112 -15.40 -4.22 -23.91
C GLU A 112 -14.38 -3.37 -24.71
N GLU A 113 -13.34 -2.88 -24.04
CA GLU A 113 -12.31 -2.00 -24.62
C GLU A 113 -11.18 -2.77 -25.32
N GLY A 114 -11.13 -4.09 -25.18
CA GLY A 114 -10.08 -4.93 -25.77
C GLY A 114 -8.69 -4.71 -25.16
N ARG A 115 -8.61 -4.32 -23.88
CA ARG A 115 -7.35 -4.13 -23.13
C ARG A 115 -7.16 -5.21 -22.06
N PRO A 116 -5.94 -5.41 -21.53
CA PRO A 116 -5.75 -6.23 -20.33
C PRO A 116 -6.51 -5.65 -19.12
N CYS A 117 -7.06 -6.54 -18.28
CA CYS A 117 -7.54 -6.13 -16.96
C CYS A 117 -6.34 -5.74 -16.07
N ARG A 118 -6.55 -4.77 -15.18
CA ARG A 118 -5.50 -4.26 -14.29
C ARG A 118 -5.03 -5.33 -13.31
N ALA A 119 -5.98 -6.06 -12.73
CA ALA A 119 -5.73 -7.23 -11.90
C ALA A 119 -5.53 -8.50 -12.77
N SER A 120 -4.46 -8.49 -13.57
CA SER A 120 -4.19 -9.56 -14.55
C SER A 120 -3.75 -10.88 -13.92
N GLY A 121 -3.91 -11.98 -14.66
CA GLY A 121 -3.40 -13.29 -14.25
C GLY A 121 -1.87 -13.32 -14.09
N ALA A 122 -1.13 -12.52 -14.88
CA ALA A 122 0.32 -12.39 -14.74
C ALA A 122 0.71 -11.73 -13.41
N MET A 123 -0.03 -10.72 -12.97
CA MET A 123 0.14 -10.10 -11.65
C MET A 123 -0.16 -11.10 -10.53
N ALA A 124 -1.25 -11.87 -10.66
CA ALA A 124 -1.61 -12.90 -9.69
C ALA A 124 -0.54 -14.00 -9.57
N LEU A 125 0.00 -14.48 -10.70
CA LEU A 125 1.11 -15.43 -10.72
C LEU A 125 2.36 -14.86 -10.03
N HIS A 126 2.67 -13.59 -10.28
CA HIS A 126 3.82 -12.95 -9.64
C HIS A 126 3.64 -12.85 -8.12
N MET A 127 2.46 -12.45 -7.65
CA MET A 127 2.16 -12.39 -6.22
C MET A 127 2.22 -13.78 -5.56
N LEU A 128 1.79 -14.82 -6.27
CA LEU A 128 1.91 -16.21 -5.82
C LEU A 128 3.38 -16.62 -5.66
N GLU A 129 4.23 -16.37 -6.65
CA GLU A 129 5.67 -16.67 -6.55
C GLU A 129 6.33 -15.87 -5.41
N VAL A 130 5.99 -14.58 -5.23
CA VAL A 130 6.49 -13.79 -4.09
C VAL A 130 6.11 -14.43 -2.75
N SER A 131 4.85 -14.86 -2.62
CA SER A 131 4.36 -15.50 -1.38
C SER A 131 5.08 -16.83 -1.11
N GLU A 132 5.26 -17.65 -2.14
CA GLU A 132 6.01 -18.91 -2.06
C GLU A 132 7.49 -18.67 -1.74
N ALA A 133 8.12 -17.68 -2.39
CA ALA A 133 9.51 -17.31 -2.17
C ALA A 133 9.77 -16.86 -0.73
N ILE A 134 8.84 -16.15 -0.09
CA ILE A 134 8.94 -15.81 1.34
C ILE A 134 8.97 -17.07 2.20
N LEU A 135 8.09 -18.05 1.92
CA LEU A 135 8.03 -19.30 2.67
C LEU A 135 9.31 -20.15 2.47
N ILE A 136 9.80 -20.25 1.24
CA ILE A 136 11.05 -20.94 0.91
C ILE A 136 12.23 -20.24 1.60
N SER A 137 12.30 -18.91 1.53
CA SER A 137 13.33 -18.10 2.18
C SER A 137 13.41 -18.38 3.68
N ALA A 138 12.27 -18.44 4.35
CA ALA A 138 12.19 -18.74 5.77
C ALA A 138 12.62 -20.18 6.09
N LYS A 139 12.20 -21.16 5.28
CA LYS A 139 12.56 -22.57 5.45
C LYS A 139 14.05 -22.83 5.23
N GLU A 140 14.64 -22.18 4.23
CA GLU A 140 16.01 -22.43 3.77
C GLU A 140 17.03 -21.43 4.34
N ASN A 141 16.59 -20.43 5.10
CA ASN A 141 17.44 -19.38 5.68
C ASN A 141 18.31 -18.64 4.65
N ARG A 142 17.73 -18.31 3.49
CA ARG A 142 18.44 -17.59 2.41
C ARG A 142 17.52 -16.67 1.63
N TYR A 143 18.10 -15.69 0.94
CA TYR A 143 17.37 -14.92 -0.06
C TYR A 143 16.92 -15.80 -1.23
N VAL A 144 15.68 -15.57 -1.69
CA VAL A 144 15.09 -16.23 -2.86
C VAL A 144 14.78 -15.19 -3.92
N GLN A 145 15.31 -15.40 -5.12
CA GLN A 145 15.06 -14.54 -6.28
C GLN A 145 13.74 -14.96 -6.94
N VAL A 146 12.83 -13.99 -7.08
CA VAL A 146 11.58 -14.13 -7.85
C VAL A 146 11.87 -13.85 -9.33
N ASN A 147 11.33 -14.68 -10.23
CA ASN A 147 11.64 -14.66 -11.66
C ASN A 147 10.48 -14.21 -12.55
N THR A 148 9.24 -14.41 -12.10
CA THR A 148 8.07 -13.90 -12.82
C THR A 148 8.05 -12.37 -12.80
N THR A 149 7.33 -11.80 -13.74
CA THR A 149 7.09 -10.36 -13.83
C THR A 149 5.75 -10.14 -14.53
N PHE A 150 5.27 -8.90 -14.53
CA PHE A 150 4.07 -8.49 -15.22
C PHE A 150 4.21 -7.04 -15.67
N GLU A 151 3.45 -6.65 -16.69
CA GLU A 151 3.37 -5.25 -17.10
C GLU A 151 2.57 -4.47 -16.06
N ARG A 152 3.18 -3.43 -15.48
CA ARG A 152 2.50 -2.59 -14.48
C ARG A 152 1.31 -1.89 -15.16
N PRO A 153 0.06 -2.14 -14.72
CA PRO A 153 -1.10 -1.51 -15.32
C PRO A 153 -1.07 0.00 -15.11
N GLU A 154 -1.75 0.73 -16.01
CA GLU A 154 -2.00 2.15 -15.83
C GLU A 154 -2.87 2.39 -14.59
N ALA A 155 -2.61 3.52 -13.91
CA ALA A 155 -3.46 3.98 -12.82
C ALA A 155 -4.91 4.12 -13.30
N MET A 156 -5.85 4.04 -12.37
CA MET A 156 -7.24 4.40 -12.67
C MET A 156 -7.29 5.87 -13.10
N PRO A 157 -8.14 6.25 -14.06
CA PRO A 157 -8.36 7.65 -14.39
C PRO A 157 -8.90 8.40 -13.15
N GLN A 158 -8.50 9.67 -13.02
CA GLN A 158 -9.06 10.58 -12.02
C GLN A 158 -10.49 10.96 -12.42
N ARG A 159 -11.29 11.44 -11.48
CA ARG A 159 -12.49 12.20 -11.84
C ARG A 159 -12.09 13.45 -12.64
N ASP A 160 -12.92 13.82 -13.61
CA ASP A 160 -12.92 15.17 -14.20
C ASP A 160 -13.42 16.21 -13.19
#